data_AF-A0AAX4KZK1-F1
#
_entry.id   AF-A0AAX4KZK1-F1
#
_cell.length_a   1.000
_cell.length_b   1.000
_cell.length_c   1.000
_cell.angle_alpha   90.00
_cell.angle_beta   90.00
_cell.angle_gamma   90.00
#
_symmetry.space_group_name_H-M   'P 1'
#
loop_
_entity.id
_entity.type
_entity.pdbx_description
1 polymer ?
#
loop_
_entity_poly.entity_id
_entity_poly.type
_entity_poly.pdbx_seq_one_letter_code
_entity_poly.pdbx_strand_id
1 'polypeptide(L)'
;MSPNDVCYYPLAWTRGYKGFFYIFHVTPLRQIDITRHAIQDFEKRCPNAVKINYVRKFVPTKLAELGVPLDTIDFIQGRKPTRILTQHYVSLFGIAKESYKKYVEYLKDVLYTNTSL
;
A
#
# COMPACT_ATOMS: atom_id res chain seq x y z
N MET A 1 15.15 -13.70 -4.68
CA MET A 1 13.76 -13.35 -4.29
C MET A 1 12.86 -13.85 -5.40
N SER A 2 11.84 -14.64 -5.07
CA SER A 2 10.94 -15.15 -6.11
C SER A 2 10.17 -13.98 -6.75
N PRO A 3 9.80 -14.04 -8.04
CA PRO A 3 9.01 -13.01 -8.71
C PRO A 3 7.63 -12.74 -8.08
N ASN A 4 7.22 -13.56 -7.10
CA ASN A 4 5.94 -13.48 -6.39
C ASN A 4 6.06 -12.95 -4.96
N ASP A 5 7.26 -12.54 -4.53
CA ASP A 5 7.48 -12.15 -3.15
C ASP A 5 6.99 -10.71 -2.91
N VAL A 6 5.89 -10.60 -2.17
CA VAL A 6 5.43 -9.32 -1.59
C VAL A 6 6.58 -8.72 -0.76
N CYS A 7 7.01 -7.52 -1.15
CA CYS A 7 8.01 -6.76 -0.42
C CYS A 7 7.33 -5.86 0.61
N TYR A 8 8.03 -5.60 1.72
CA TYR A 8 7.53 -4.71 2.76
C TYR A 8 8.65 -3.90 3.40
N TYR A 9 8.35 -2.67 3.77
CA TYR A 9 9.27 -1.79 4.50
C TYR A 9 8.67 -1.41 5.87
N PRO A 10 9.30 -1.80 7.00
CA PRO A 10 8.82 -1.43 8.32
C PRO A 10 9.09 0.07 8.59
N LEU A 11 8.04 0.80 8.94
CA LEU A 11 8.11 2.18 9.43
C LEU A 11 7.78 2.22 10.91
N ALA A 12 8.74 2.68 11.71
CA ALA A 12 8.48 3.08 13.09
C ALA A 12 7.84 4.48 13.06
N TRP A 13 6.57 4.58 13.45
CA TRP A 13 5.86 5.86 13.46
C TRP A 13 5.49 6.23 14.89
N THR A 14 5.93 7.41 15.32
CA THR A 14 5.78 7.92 16.70
C THR A 14 4.93 9.19 16.72
N ARG A 15 3.64 9.08 16.36
CA ARG A 15 2.71 10.22 16.50
C ARG A 15 1.67 9.90 17.57
N GLY A 16 2.07 10.12 18.83
CA GLY A 16 1.24 9.92 20.03
C GLY A 16 1.34 8.52 20.67
N TYR A 17 1.89 7.53 19.99
CA TYR A 17 2.26 6.21 20.53
C TYR A 17 3.34 5.56 19.67
N LYS A 18 4.08 4.57 20.22
CA LYS A 18 5.08 3.79 19.48
C LYS A 18 4.37 2.65 18.75
N GLY A 19 4.27 2.73 17.42
CA GLY A 19 3.71 1.69 16.56
C GLY A 19 4.63 1.38 15.37
N PHE A 20 4.56 0.13 14.89
CA PHE A 20 5.19 -0.29 13.64
C PHE A 20 4.12 -0.44 12.56
N PHE A 21 4.35 0.17 11.42
CA PHE A 21 3.57 0.00 10.19
C PHE A 21 4.43 -0.65 9.12
N TYR A 22 3.79 -1.24 8.12
CA TYR A 22 4.47 -1.87 6.99
C TYR A 22 3.99 -1.23 5.70
N ILE A 23 4.91 -0.69 4.90
CA ILE A 23 4.61 -0.29 3.52
C ILE A 23 4.75 -1.55 2.66
N PHE A 24 3.64 -2.09 2.19
CA PHE A 24 3.64 -3.19 1.21
C PHE A 24 3.87 -2.66 -0.21
N HIS A 25 4.73 -3.33 -0.96
CA HIS A 25 5.05 -2.97 -2.34
C HIS A 25 5.49 -4.19 -3.17
N VAL A 26 5.54 -4.03 -4.48
CA VAL A 26 5.97 -5.08 -5.44
C VAL A 26 7.32 -4.73 -6.05
N THR A 27 7.49 -3.47 -6.45
CA THR A 27 8.73 -3.00 -7.09
C THR A 27 9.83 -2.76 -6.05
N PRO A 28 11.08 -3.21 -6.27
CA PRO A 28 12.20 -2.90 -5.40
C PRO A 28 12.37 -1.38 -5.21
N LEU A 29 12.62 -0.96 -3.97
CA LEU A 29 12.80 0.46 -3.66
C LEU A 29 14.14 0.96 -4.18
N ARG A 30 14.14 2.21 -4.65
CA ARG A 30 15.35 2.97 -4.97
C ARG A 30 15.36 4.27 -4.17
N GLN A 31 16.53 4.77 -3.83
CA GLN A 31 16.65 6.07 -3.19
C GLN A 31 16.18 7.16 -4.16
N ILE A 32 15.26 8.00 -3.69
CA ILE A 32 14.75 9.16 -4.40
C ILE A 32 14.70 10.29 -3.39
N ASP A 33 15.38 11.39 -3.69
CA ASP A 33 15.31 12.60 -2.87
C ASP A 33 14.42 13.63 -3.58
N ILE A 34 13.21 13.81 -3.06
CA ILE A 34 12.22 14.76 -3.56
C ILE A 34 11.43 15.35 -2.40
N THR A 35 10.98 16.60 -2.59
CA THR A 35 10.09 17.26 -1.63
C THR A 35 8.64 17.16 -2.07
N ARG A 36 7.72 17.48 -1.15
CA ARG A 36 6.29 17.59 -1.46
C ARG A 36 6.01 18.58 -2.60
N HIS A 37 6.83 19.63 -2.75
CA HIS A 37 6.66 20.63 -3.80
C HIS A 37 6.82 20.04 -5.20
N ALA A 38 7.74 19.10 -5.39
CA ALA A 38 7.92 18.43 -6.68
C ALA A 38 6.63 17.69 -7.13
N ILE A 39 5.96 17.01 -6.19
CA ILE A 39 4.68 16.34 -6.47
C ILE A 39 3.58 17.37 -6.78
N GLN A 40 3.51 18.45 -6.00
CA GLN A 40 2.51 19.49 -6.22
C GLN A 40 2.68 20.19 -7.57
N ASP A 41 3.92 20.44 -7.99
CA ASP A 41 4.22 21.07 -9.27
C ASP A 41 3.91 20.14 -10.44
N PHE A 42 4.15 18.83 -10.30
CA PHE A 42 3.69 17.83 -11.27
C PHE A 42 2.16 17.85 -11.42
N GLU A 43 1.42 17.78 -10.30
CA GLU A 43 -0.05 17.80 -10.31
C GLU A 43 -0.63 19.08 -10.94
N LYS A 44 0.08 20.22 -10.85
CA LYS A 44 -0.31 21.48 -11.51
C LYS A 44 -0.05 21.45 -13.02
N ARG A 45 1.09 20.92 -13.44
CA ARG A 45 1.52 20.89 -14.85
C ARG A 45 0.76 19.83 -15.67
N CYS A 46 0.30 18.78 -15.02
CA CYS A 46 -0.45 17.69 -15.65
C CYS A 46 -1.87 17.61 -15.06
N PRO A 47 -2.81 18.49 -15.49
CA PRO A 47 -4.15 18.56 -14.90
C PRO A 47 -4.98 17.29 -15.10
N ASN A 48 -4.64 16.49 -16.12
CA ASN A 48 -5.30 15.21 -16.40
C ASN A 48 -4.71 14.04 -15.58
N ALA A 49 -3.61 14.27 -14.84
CA ALA A 49 -3.03 13.25 -13.98
C ALA A 49 -3.86 13.07 -12.71
N VAL A 50 -4.04 11.82 -12.28
CA VAL A 50 -4.68 11.50 -11.00
C VAL A 50 -3.78 11.96 -9.86
N LYS A 51 -4.31 12.81 -8.98
CA LYS A 51 -3.57 13.28 -7.80
C LYS A 51 -3.23 12.13 -6.86
N ILE A 52 -2.10 12.23 -6.17
CA ILE A 52 -1.55 11.14 -5.34
C ILE A 52 -2.50 10.71 -4.20
N ASN A 53 -3.30 11.65 -3.69
CA ASN A 53 -4.29 11.38 -2.66
C ASN A 53 -5.45 10.48 -3.13
N TYR A 54 -5.77 10.49 -4.43
CA TYR A 54 -6.77 9.59 -5.02
C TYR A 54 -6.21 8.20 -5.27
N VAL A 55 -4.91 8.07 -5.57
CA VAL A 55 -4.23 6.75 -5.58
C VAL A 55 -4.39 6.07 -4.22
N ARG A 56 -4.23 6.82 -3.12
CA ARG A 56 -4.50 6.32 -1.75
C ARG A 56 -5.95 5.88 -1.52
N LYS A 57 -6.94 6.45 -2.24
CA LYS A 57 -8.35 6.04 -2.16
C LYS A 57 -8.65 4.82 -3.04
N PHE A 58 -7.96 4.70 -4.16
CA PHE A 58 -8.13 3.59 -5.10
C PHE A 58 -7.70 2.25 -4.48
N VAL A 59 -6.52 2.19 -3.86
CA VAL A 59 -5.98 0.95 -3.28
C VAL A 59 -6.93 0.26 -2.30
N PRO A 60 -7.50 0.93 -1.27
CA PRO A 60 -8.43 0.29 -0.35
C PRO A 60 -9.73 -0.15 -1.02
N THR A 61 -10.26 0.63 -1.97
CA THR A 61 -11.44 0.22 -2.75
C THR A 61 -11.14 -1.08 -3.50
N LYS A 62 -9.98 -1.17 -4.16
CA LYS A 62 -9.63 -2.38 -4.91
C LYS A 62 -9.39 -3.59 -4.01
N LEU A 63 -8.75 -3.40 -2.86
CA LEU A 63 -8.59 -4.47 -1.86
C LEU A 63 -9.95 -4.96 -1.35
N ALA A 64 -10.92 -4.07 -1.14
CA ALA A 64 -12.27 -4.44 -0.73
C ALA A 64 -12.99 -5.25 -1.83
N GLU A 65 -12.86 -4.87 -3.10
CA GLU A 65 -13.37 -5.64 -4.25
C GLU A 65 -12.76 -7.05 -4.32
N LEU A 66 -11.49 -7.20 -3.94
CA LEU A 66 -10.79 -8.49 -3.86
C LEU A 66 -11.13 -9.30 -2.59
N GLY A 67 -12.12 -8.84 -1.81
CA GLY A 67 -12.61 -9.51 -0.61
C GLY A 67 -11.65 -9.45 0.57
N VAL A 68 -10.80 -8.43 0.65
CA VAL A 68 -9.92 -8.23 1.82
C VAL A 68 -10.71 -7.58 2.96
N PRO A 69 -10.63 -8.11 4.20
CA PRO A 69 -11.30 -7.52 5.37
C PRO A 69 -10.89 -6.06 5.63
N LEU A 70 -11.83 -5.21 6.03
CA LEU A 70 -11.61 -3.77 6.21
C LEU A 70 -10.54 -3.44 7.26
N ASP A 71 -10.46 -4.23 8.33
CA ASP A 71 -9.42 -4.11 9.36
C ASP A 71 -8.01 -4.40 8.82
N THR A 72 -7.90 -5.38 7.93
CA THR A 72 -6.67 -5.71 7.21
C THR A 72 -6.32 -4.59 6.22
N ILE A 73 -7.30 -4.01 5.53
CA ILE A 73 -7.10 -2.85 4.64
C ILE A 73 -6.59 -1.65 5.42
N ASP A 74 -7.19 -1.35 6.58
CA ASP A 74 -6.74 -0.27 7.45
C ASP A 74 -5.29 -0.49 7.91
N PHE A 75 -4.92 -1.73 8.24
CA PHE A 75 -3.54 -2.08 8.57
C PHE A 75 -2.57 -1.88 7.39
N ILE A 76 -2.91 -2.36 6.19
CA ILE A 76 -2.11 -2.17 4.97
C ILE A 76 -1.91 -0.68 4.66
N GLN A 77 -2.92 0.15 4.92
CA GLN A 77 -2.90 1.59 4.71
C GLN A 77 -2.16 2.38 5.81
N GLY A 78 -1.63 1.70 6.82
CA GLY A 78 -0.97 2.35 7.96
C GLY A 78 -1.92 3.19 8.80
N ARG A 79 -3.22 2.85 8.83
CA ARG A 79 -4.20 3.53 9.68
C ARG A 79 -4.12 2.98 11.10
N LYS A 80 -4.41 3.83 12.09
CA LYS A 80 -4.43 3.43 13.49
C LYS A 80 -5.52 2.35 13.67
N PRO A 81 -5.21 1.21 14.30
CA PRO A 81 -6.22 0.22 14.63
C PRO A 81 -7.30 0.85 15.51
N THR A 82 -8.57 0.75 15.09
CA THR A 82 -9.72 1.27 15.84
C THR A 82 -10.15 0.33 16.98
N ARG A 83 -9.76 -0.94 16.93
CA ARG A 83 -10.08 -1.96 17.95
C ARG A 83 -8.83 -2.26 18.79
N ILE A 84 -8.97 -2.08 20.11
CA ILE A 84 -7.92 -2.17 21.14
C ILE A 84 -7.53 -3.62 21.49
N LEU A 85 -8.18 -4.63 20.89
CA LEU A 85 -7.80 -6.03 21.10
C LEU A 85 -6.57 -6.37 20.26
N THR A 86 -5.44 -5.97 20.83
CA THR A 86 -4.02 -6.16 20.48
C THR A 86 -3.58 -7.62 20.32
N GLN A 87 -4.50 -8.56 20.08
CA GLN A 87 -4.20 -9.96 20.34
C GLN A 87 -3.30 -10.62 19.29
N HIS A 88 -3.06 -10.02 18.12
CA HIS A 88 -2.13 -10.61 17.15
C HIS A 88 -1.47 -9.60 16.18
N TYR A 89 -0.60 -8.68 16.61
CA TYR A 89 0.23 -7.92 15.64
C TYR A 89 1.00 -8.83 14.66
N VAL A 90 1.46 -9.99 15.15
CA VAL A 90 2.11 -11.02 14.33
C VAL A 90 1.15 -11.68 13.34
N SER A 91 -0.09 -12.00 13.74
CA SER A 91 -1.05 -12.59 12.79
C SER A 91 -1.61 -11.54 11.82
N LEU A 92 -1.77 -10.27 12.25
CA LEU A 92 -2.15 -9.15 11.38
C LEU A 92 -1.15 -8.95 10.25
N PHE A 93 0.16 -9.00 10.53
CA PHE A 93 1.17 -8.93 9.47
C PHE A 93 1.06 -10.10 8.49
N GLY A 94 0.91 -11.33 8.98
CA GLY A 94 0.72 -12.51 8.14
C GLY A 94 -0.53 -12.42 7.26
N ILE A 95 -1.66 -12.06 7.86
CA ILE A 95 -2.95 -11.86 7.17
C ILE A 95 -2.83 -10.75 6.13
N ALA A 96 -2.19 -9.63 6.48
CA ALA A 96 -1.98 -8.52 5.56
C ALA A 96 -1.08 -8.92 4.39
N LYS A 97 0.02 -9.64 4.65
CA LYS A 97 0.94 -10.13 3.61
C LYS A 97 0.22 -11.07 2.64
N GLU A 98 -0.52 -12.06 3.15
CA GLU A 98 -1.28 -12.98 2.30
C GLU A 98 -2.40 -12.27 1.54
N SER A 99 -3.11 -11.34 2.18
CA SER A 99 -4.15 -10.54 1.52
C SER A 99 -3.57 -9.65 0.42
N TYR A 100 -2.39 -9.07 0.65
CA TYR A 100 -1.72 -8.21 -0.32
C TYR A 100 -1.28 -8.99 -1.58
N LYS A 101 -1.00 -10.30 -1.48
CA LYS A 101 -0.71 -11.13 -2.68
C LYS A 101 -1.85 -11.07 -3.69
N LYS A 102 -3.12 -11.05 -3.26
CA LYS A 102 -4.28 -10.91 -4.16
C LYS A 102 -4.19 -9.62 -4.97
N TYR A 103 -3.74 -8.54 -4.33
CA TYR A 103 -3.53 -7.25 -4.99
C TYR A 103 -2.33 -7.29 -5.94
N VAL A 104 -1.26 -8.01 -5.59
CA VAL A 104 -0.12 -8.22 -6.50
C VAL A 104 -0.52 -8.97 -7.76
N GLU A 105 -1.31 -10.04 -7.65
CA GLU A 105 -1.80 -10.78 -8.81
C GLU A 105 -2.69 -9.90 -9.71
N TYR A 106 -3.56 -9.08 -9.12
CA TYR A 106 -4.31 -8.07 -9.87
C TYR A 106 -3.39 -7.06 -10.58
N LEU A 107 -2.36 -6.53 -9.91
CA LEU A 107 -1.43 -5.59 -10.52
C LEU A 107 -0.67 -6.21 -11.69
N LYS A 108 -0.28 -7.49 -11.58
CA LYS A 108 0.38 -8.21 -12.67
C LYS A 108 -0.53 -8.31 -13.88
N ASP A 109 -1.76 -8.76 -13.69
CA ASP A 109 -2.75 -8.87 -14.78
C ASP A 109 -2.88 -7.53 -15.52
N VAL A 110 -3.14 -6.45 -14.77
CA VAL A 110 -3.24 -5.10 -15.35
C VAL A 110 -1.96 -4.66 -16.08
N LEU A 111 -0.78 -4.94 -15.53
CA LEU A 111 0.48 -4.51 -16.15
C LEU A 111 0.85 -5.34 -17.39
N TYR A 112 0.65 -6.66 -17.36
CA TYR A 112 0.98 -7.54 -18.48
C TYR A 112 -0.01 -7.39 -19.64
N THR A 113 -1.32 -7.24 -19.37
CA THR A 113 -2.32 -7.01 -20.42
C THR A 113 -2.07 -5.69 -21.17
N ASN A 114 -1.61 -4.65 -20.48
CA ASN A 114 -1.33 -3.35 -21.10
C ASN A 114 0.02 -3.28 -21.84
N THR A 115 0.88 -4.30 -21.74
CA THR A 115 2.17 -4.34 -22.47
C THR A 115 2.04 -5.03 -23.84
N SER A 116 0.87 -5.58 -24.17
CA SER A 116 0.57 -6.27 -25.43
C SER A 116 -0.17 -5.40 -26.46
N LEU A 117 -0.15 -4.08 -26.27
CA LEU A 117 -0.65 -3.04 -27.18
C LEU A 117 0.46 -2.05 -27.48
#